data_AF-A0A357JEZ7-F1
#
_entry.id   AF-A0A357JEZ7-F1
#
_cell.length_a   1.000
_cell.length_b   1.000
_cell.length_c   1.000
_cell.angle_alpha   90.00
_cell.angle_beta   90.00
_cell.angle_gamma   90.00
#
_symmetry.space_group_name_H-M   'P 1'
#
loop_
_entity.id
_entity.type
_entity.pdbx_description
1 polymer ?
#
loop_
_entity_poly.entity_id
_entity_poly.type
_entity_poly.pdbx_seq_one_letter_code
_entity_poly.pdbx_strand_id
1 'polypeptide(L)'
;MNQKTMKHQIIILSVIIVLTSCNQKQEPILITSADFNKSVDKVGEVMVHDIFSPPVASRVFAYPNIAAYEIIAQNNDDYKSLAGQVTDLKSIPKADTLQPLNFQLAALIAHIDLSKRLIFSEQKIEVYRDNLSVALRYKSKSFS
;
A
#
# COMPACT_ATOMS: atom_id res chain seq x y z
N MET A 1 24.91 39.72 -39.93
CA MET A 1 24.07 39.10 -38.87
C MET A 1 24.77 37.82 -38.42
N ASN A 2 25.13 37.73 -37.13
CA ASN A 2 26.25 36.91 -36.66
C ASN A 2 25.80 35.45 -36.36
N GLN A 3 26.23 34.48 -37.19
CA GLN A 3 25.84 33.07 -37.09
C GLN A 3 26.18 32.42 -35.72
N LYS A 4 27.16 32.99 -35.01
CA LYS A 4 27.62 32.52 -33.69
C LYS A 4 26.63 32.85 -32.56
N THR A 5 25.93 33.99 -32.63
CA THR A 5 24.96 34.41 -31.60
C THR A 5 23.64 33.63 -31.71
N MET A 6 23.23 33.28 -32.93
CA MET A 6 22.05 32.43 -33.20
C MET A 6 22.19 31.02 -32.61
N LYS A 7 23.38 30.41 -32.72
CA LYS A 7 23.66 29.07 -32.15
C LYS A 7 23.63 29.07 -30.62
N HIS A 8 24.12 30.13 -29.98
CA HIS A 8 24.05 30.27 -28.52
C HIS A 8 22.60 30.44 -28.03
N GLN A 9 21.76 31.18 -28.76
CA GLN A 9 20.35 31.32 -28.40
C GLN A 9 19.58 30.01 -28.52
N ILE A 10 19.87 29.16 -29.51
CA ILE A 10 19.26 27.83 -29.65
C ILE A 10 19.67 26.90 -28.49
N ILE A 11 20.93 26.95 -28.05
CA ILE A 11 21.43 26.14 -26.92
C ILE A 11 20.79 26.60 -25.60
N ILE A 12 20.64 27.91 -25.38
CA ILE A 12 19.98 28.44 -24.17
C ILE A 12 18.49 28.04 -24.17
N LEU A 13 17.83 28.07 -25.32
CA LEU A 13 16.43 27.67 -25.44
C LEU A 13 16.24 26.16 -25.19
N SER A 14 17.16 25.30 -25.63
CA SER A 14 17.08 23.86 -25.36
C SER A 14 17.30 23.52 -23.88
N VAL A 15 18.20 24.24 -23.20
CA VAL A 15 18.44 24.07 -21.75
C VAL A 15 17.21 24.48 -20.93
N ILE A 16 16.51 25.55 -21.33
CA ILE A 16 15.28 26.00 -20.66
C ILE A 16 14.14 24.98 -20.82
N ILE A 17 14.02 24.34 -21.98
CA ILE A 17 13.00 23.29 -22.23
C ILE A 17 13.26 22.03 -21.38
N VAL A 18 14.52 21.70 -21.11
CA VAL A 18 14.86 20.54 -20.24
C VAL A 18 14.50 20.82 -18.78
N LEU A 19 14.56 22.07 -18.32
CA LEU A 19 14.26 22.45 -16.93
C LEU A 19 12.77 22.47 -16.59
N THR A 20 11.86 22.53 -17.58
CA THR A 20 10.40 22.55 -17.34
C THR A 20 9.74 21.17 -17.32
N SER A 21 10.46 20.11 -17.66
CA SER A 21 9.89 18.75 -17.79
C SER A 21 9.74 17.98 -16.46
N CYS A 22 10.07 18.58 -15.32
CA CYS A 22 10.07 17.89 -14.03
C CYS A 22 9.12 18.57 -13.03
N ASN A 23 7.82 18.32 -13.19
CA ASN A 23 6.82 18.67 -12.17
C ASN A 23 5.57 17.78 -12.27
N GLN A 24 5.75 16.46 -12.33
CA GLN A 24 4.64 15.53 -12.13
C GLN A 24 4.32 15.43 -10.64
N LYS A 25 3.27 16.14 -10.21
CA LYS A 25 2.69 15.98 -8.89
C LYS A 25 2.08 14.58 -8.82
N GLN A 26 2.61 13.75 -7.92
CA GLN A 26 2.07 12.42 -7.67
C GLN A 26 0.85 12.56 -6.77
N GLU A 27 -0.33 12.29 -7.33
CA GLU A 27 -1.58 12.27 -6.56
C GLU A 27 -1.57 11.09 -5.55
N PRO A 28 -2.01 11.31 -4.31
CA PRO A 28 -1.96 10.30 -3.27
C PRO A 28 -2.93 9.14 -3.57
N ILE A 29 -2.45 7.90 -3.38
CA ILE A 29 -3.26 6.70 -3.56
C ILE A 29 -4.34 6.65 -2.47
N LEU A 30 -5.60 6.94 -2.81
CA LEU A 30 -6.69 6.83 -1.86
C LEU A 30 -7.17 5.38 -1.72
N ILE A 31 -7.00 4.81 -0.52
CA ILE A 31 -7.50 3.50 -0.09
C ILE A 31 -8.74 3.69 0.77
N THR A 32 -9.84 3.02 0.41
CA THR A 32 -11.11 3.09 1.13
C THR A 32 -11.31 1.87 2.02
N SER A 33 -12.26 1.96 2.96
CA SER A 33 -12.72 0.80 3.72
C SER A 33 -13.29 -0.31 2.82
N ALA A 34 -13.89 0.03 1.68
CA ALA A 34 -14.37 -0.93 0.70
C ALA A 34 -13.22 -1.74 0.06
N ASP A 35 -12.06 -1.11 -0.14
CA ASP A 35 -10.88 -1.82 -0.65
C ASP A 35 -10.32 -2.81 0.38
N PHE A 36 -10.35 -2.44 1.66
CA PHE A 36 -9.98 -3.34 2.76
C PHE A 36 -10.97 -4.51 2.89
N ASN A 37 -12.27 -4.24 2.87
CA ASN A 37 -13.30 -5.28 2.95
C ASN A 37 -13.17 -6.30 1.82
N LYS A 38 -12.89 -5.85 0.58
CA LYS A 38 -12.61 -6.76 -0.55
C LYS A 38 -11.43 -7.70 -0.27
N SER A 39 -10.39 -7.22 0.43
CA SER A 39 -9.28 -8.08 0.83
C SER A 39 -9.71 -9.12 1.86
N VAL A 40 -10.53 -8.74 2.85
CA VAL A 40 -11.05 -9.66 3.86
C VAL A 40 -11.96 -10.71 3.21
N ASP A 41 -12.86 -10.29 2.31
CA ASP A 41 -13.75 -11.17 1.56
C ASP A 41 -12.96 -12.18 0.73
N LYS A 42 -11.88 -11.73 0.07
CA LYS A 42 -11.05 -12.61 -0.73
C LYS A 42 -10.36 -13.68 0.13
N VAL A 43 -9.90 -13.31 1.31
CA VAL A 43 -9.32 -14.25 2.28
C VAL A 43 -10.39 -15.25 2.74
N GLY A 44 -11.61 -14.79 3.02
CA GLY A 44 -12.74 -15.66 3.35
C GLY A 44 -13.08 -16.66 2.25
N GLU A 45 -13.13 -16.23 0.99
CA GLU A 45 -13.36 -17.10 -0.17
C GLU A 45 -12.29 -18.20 -0.28
N VAL A 46 -11.02 -17.82 -0.11
CA VAL A 46 -9.91 -18.77 -0.14
C VAL A 46 -9.97 -19.72 1.06
N MET A 47 -10.38 -19.24 2.23
CA MET A 47 -10.52 -20.09 3.41
C MET A 47 -11.62 -21.14 3.27
N VAL A 48 -12.74 -20.77 2.63
CA VAL A 48 -13.81 -21.74 2.30
C VAL A 48 -13.30 -22.78 1.32
N HIS A 49 -12.59 -22.35 0.29
CA HIS A 49 -11.97 -23.26 -0.68
C HIS A 49 -10.98 -24.23 -0.02
N ASP A 50 -10.21 -23.75 0.95
CA ASP A 50 -9.20 -24.53 1.68
C ASP A 50 -9.81 -25.34 2.86
N ILE A 51 -11.13 -25.29 3.04
CA ILE A 51 -11.90 -26.06 4.04
C ILE A 51 -11.34 -25.84 5.46
N PHE A 52 -11.11 -24.57 5.82
CA PHE A 52 -10.70 -24.23 7.17
C PHE A 52 -11.83 -24.47 8.18
N SER A 53 -11.50 -25.15 9.28
CA SER A 53 -12.43 -25.29 10.40
C SER A 53 -12.63 -23.94 11.11
N PRO A 54 -13.78 -23.72 11.78
CA PRO A 54 -14.08 -22.47 12.48
C PRO A 54 -12.95 -21.95 13.41
N PRO A 55 -12.29 -22.78 14.26
CA PRO A 55 -11.22 -22.28 15.12
C PRO A 55 -9.97 -21.84 14.34
N VAL A 56 -9.64 -22.53 13.24
CA VAL A 56 -8.49 -22.16 12.42
C VAL A 56 -8.80 -20.88 11.63
N ALA A 57 -10.02 -20.75 11.12
CA ALA A 57 -10.49 -19.56 10.44
C ALA A 57 -10.39 -18.30 11.30
N SER A 58 -10.76 -18.38 12.57
CA SER A 58 -10.64 -17.26 13.52
C SER A 58 -9.21 -16.72 13.60
N ARG A 59 -8.21 -17.61 13.65
CA ARG A 59 -6.79 -17.25 13.68
C ARG A 59 -6.35 -16.55 12.40
N VAL A 60 -6.81 -17.01 11.24
CA VAL A 60 -6.48 -16.43 9.93
C VAL A 60 -7.04 -15.02 9.80
N PHE A 61 -8.20 -14.71 10.38
CA PHE A 61 -8.71 -13.34 10.41
C PHE A 61 -8.05 -12.45 11.46
N ALA A 62 -7.69 -13.00 12.63
CA ALA A 62 -7.20 -12.19 13.74
C ALA A 62 -5.84 -11.54 13.45
N TYR A 63 -4.83 -12.31 13.03
CA TYR A 63 -3.46 -11.79 12.89
C TYR A 63 -3.30 -10.72 11.80
N PRO A 64 -3.84 -10.88 10.57
CA PRO A 64 -3.76 -9.86 9.55
C PRO A 64 -4.46 -8.56 9.97
N ASN A 65 -5.60 -8.67 10.67
CA ASN A 65 -6.34 -7.51 11.18
C ASN A 65 -5.57 -6.78 12.29
N ILE A 66 -4.92 -7.51 13.21
CA ILE A 66 -4.07 -6.90 14.24
C ILE A 66 -2.91 -6.14 13.58
N ALA A 67 -2.26 -6.71 12.56
CA ALA A 67 -1.17 -6.04 11.85
C ALA A 67 -1.63 -4.76 11.15
N ALA A 68 -2.77 -4.81 10.46
CA ALA A 68 -3.36 -3.62 9.81
C ALA A 68 -3.76 -2.56 10.84
N TYR A 69 -4.36 -2.97 11.96
CA TYR A 69 -4.75 -2.08 13.05
C TYR A 69 -3.54 -1.36 13.66
N GLU A 70 -2.47 -2.09 13.99
CA GLU A 70 -1.28 -1.50 14.58
C GLU A 70 -0.65 -0.44 13.66
N ILE A 71 -0.68 -0.65 12.34
CA ILE A 71 -0.19 0.34 11.36
C ILE A 71 -1.07 1.60 11.39
N ILE A 72 -2.39 1.45 11.39
CA ILE A 72 -3.33 2.59 11.43
C ILE A 72 -3.19 3.36 12.75
N ALA A 73 -3.03 2.66 13.87
CA ALA A 73 -2.88 3.24 15.20
C ALA A 73 -1.61 4.11 15.36
N GLN A 74 -0.60 3.96 14.49
CA GLN A 74 0.57 4.84 14.51
C GLN A 74 0.28 6.26 14.05
N ASN A 75 -0.76 6.48 13.24
CA ASN A 75 -1.07 7.76 12.61
C ASN A 75 -2.42 8.33 13.05
N ASN A 76 -3.02 7.76 14.10
CA ASN A 76 -4.30 8.21 14.60
C ASN A 76 -4.37 8.01 16.12
N ASP A 77 -4.41 9.13 16.84
CA ASP A 77 -4.42 9.21 18.30
C ASP A 77 -5.72 8.65 18.94
N ASP A 78 -6.79 8.50 18.15
CA ASP A 78 -8.04 7.87 18.61
C ASP A 78 -7.88 6.35 18.80
N TYR A 79 -6.86 5.74 18.20
CA TYR A 79 -6.58 4.31 18.30
C TYR A 79 -5.39 4.04 19.21
N LYS A 80 -5.59 3.14 20.19
CA LYS A 80 -4.53 2.70 21.10
C LYS A 80 -3.92 1.41 20.60
N SER A 81 -2.59 1.36 20.49
CA SER A 81 -1.87 0.13 20.16
C SER A 81 -2.30 -1.02 21.09
N LEU A 82 -2.48 -2.19 20.48
CA LEU A 82 -2.77 -3.46 21.12
C LEU A 82 -1.52 -4.07 21.78
N ALA A 83 -0.33 -3.51 21.54
CA ALA A 83 0.88 -3.95 22.21
C ALA A 83 0.72 -3.80 23.74
N GLY A 84 0.97 -4.88 24.47
CA GLY A 84 0.72 -4.97 25.91
C GLY A 84 -0.74 -5.24 26.32
N GLN A 85 -1.69 -5.29 25.37
CA GLN A 85 -3.07 -5.75 25.60
C GLN A 85 -3.27 -7.18 25.08
N VAL A 86 -2.72 -7.47 23.90
CA VAL A 86 -2.69 -8.83 23.33
C VAL A 86 -1.46 -9.56 23.86
N THR A 87 -1.66 -10.79 24.32
CA THR A 87 -0.58 -11.65 24.83
C THR A 87 0.54 -11.76 23.81
N ASP A 88 1.79 -11.55 24.26
CA ASP A 88 3.02 -11.63 23.47
C ASP A 88 3.14 -10.65 22.29
N LEU A 89 2.18 -9.73 22.10
CA LEU A 89 2.27 -8.69 21.08
C LEU A 89 3.23 -7.58 21.52
N LYS A 90 4.35 -7.47 20.81
CA LYS A 90 5.31 -6.37 20.96
C LYS A 90 4.93 -5.22 20.04
N SER A 91 5.35 -4.01 20.40
CA SER A 91 5.17 -2.83 19.55
C SER A 91 5.82 -3.02 18.19
N ILE A 92 5.12 -2.62 17.13
CA ILE A 92 5.63 -2.67 15.77
C ILE A 92 6.63 -1.52 15.52
N PRO A 93 7.55 -1.67 14.54
CA PRO A 93 8.46 -0.59 14.16
C PRO A 93 7.69 0.68 13.77
N LYS A 94 8.18 1.83 14.22
CA LYS A 94 7.60 3.12 13.86
C LYS A 94 7.87 3.43 12.38
N ALA A 95 6.88 4.00 11.71
CA ALA A 95 7.05 4.54 10.37
C ALA A 95 8.16 5.60 10.35
N ASP A 96 8.97 5.59 9.29
CA ASP A 96 9.98 6.61 9.08
C ASP A 96 9.31 7.96 8.80
N THR A 97 9.64 8.96 9.61
CA THR A 97 9.10 10.33 9.47
C THR A 97 9.69 11.07 8.27
N LEU A 98 10.76 10.56 7.66
CA LEU A 98 11.46 11.20 6.56
C LEU A 98 10.82 10.97 5.19
N GLN A 99 9.91 9.99 5.07
CA GLN A 99 9.23 9.67 3.81
C GLN A 99 7.71 9.74 3.95
N PRO A 100 7.00 10.33 2.97
CA PRO A 100 5.54 10.33 2.98
C PRO A 100 5.02 8.88 2.87
N LEU A 101 4.46 8.37 3.96
CA LEU A 101 3.88 7.03 4.05
C LEU A 101 2.35 7.09 4.00
N ASN A 102 1.76 6.24 3.16
CA ASN A 102 0.33 6.00 3.15
C ASN A 102 -0.02 4.85 4.09
N PHE A 103 -0.48 5.19 5.30
CA PHE A 103 -0.78 4.20 6.35
C PHE A 103 -1.89 3.23 5.95
N GLN A 104 -2.91 3.69 5.22
CA GLN A 104 -4.02 2.84 4.76
C GLN A 104 -3.54 1.80 3.74
N LEU A 105 -2.67 2.22 2.81
CA LEU A 105 -2.04 1.31 1.87
C LEU A 105 -1.11 0.32 2.57
N ALA A 106 -0.27 0.80 3.50
CA ALA A 106 0.61 -0.06 4.28
C ALA A 106 -0.18 -1.11 5.09
N ALA A 107 -1.29 -0.69 5.71
CA ALA A 107 -2.19 -1.58 6.44
C ALA A 107 -2.83 -2.64 5.53
N LEU A 108 -3.30 -2.26 4.34
CA LEU A 108 -3.86 -3.18 3.36
C LEU A 108 -2.83 -4.22 2.88
N ILE A 109 -1.61 -3.76 2.58
CA ILE A 109 -0.53 -4.67 2.15
C ILE A 109 -0.12 -5.62 3.27
N ALA A 110 -0.02 -5.12 4.52
CA ALA A 110 0.28 -5.96 5.67
C ALA A 110 -0.81 -7.02 5.90
N HIS A 111 -2.08 -6.65 5.77
CA HIS A 111 -3.21 -7.58 5.84
C HIS A 111 -3.05 -8.70 4.79
N ILE A 112 -2.88 -8.33 3.52
CA ILE A 112 -2.76 -9.31 2.42
C ILE A 112 -1.56 -10.24 2.62
N ASP A 113 -0.39 -9.70 3.01
CA ASP A 113 0.82 -10.51 3.17
C ASP A 113 0.72 -11.50 4.34
N LEU A 114 0.15 -11.09 5.48
CA LEU A 114 -0.08 -12.00 6.60
C LEU A 114 -1.16 -13.04 6.24
N SER A 115 -2.25 -12.64 5.60
CA SER A 115 -3.29 -13.59 5.19
C SER A 115 -2.74 -14.66 4.26
N LYS A 116 -1.87 -14.28 3.30
CA LYS A 116 -1.20 -15.23 2.40
C LYS A 116 -0.43 -16.29 3.18
N ARG A 117 0.35 -15.90 4.20
CA ARG A 117 1.18 -16.82 5.00
C ARG A 117 0.37 -17.78 5.87
N LEU A 118 -0.92 -17.52 6.06
CA LEU A 118 -1.79 -18.27 6.97
C LEU A 118 -2.78 -19.20 6.24
N ILE A 119 -2.81 -19.17 4.91
CA ILE A 119 -3.69 -20.00 4.06
C ILE A 119 -2.85 -20.97 3.21
N PHE A 120 -3.47 -22.03 2.69
CA PHE A 120 -2.75 -23.04 1.90
C PHE A 120 -2.63 -22.62 0.43
N SER A 121 -3.71 -22.07 -0.13
CA SER A 121 -3.77 -21.62 -1.53
C SER A 121 -3.11 -20.26 -1.73
N GLU A 122 -1.82 -20.11 -1.36
CA GLU A 122 -1.10 -18.83 -1.38
C GLU A 122 -1.19 -18.09 -2.72
N GLN A 123 -1.12 -18.86 -3.82
CA GLN A 123 -1.20 -18.34 -5.18
C GLN A 123 -2.46 -17.51 -5.44
N LYS A 124 -3.60 -17.84 -4.80
CA LYS A 124 -4.85 -17.10 -4.97
C LYS A 124 -4.77 -15.70 -4.36
N ILE A 125 -4.08 -15.56 -3.24
CA ILE A 125 -3.85 -14.28 -2.58
C ILE A 125 -2.75 -13.50 -3.32
N GLU A 126 -1.74 -14.18 -3.85
CA GLU A 126 -0.69 -13.57 -4.66
C GLU A 126 -1.23 -12.94 -5.95
N VAL A 127 -2.06 -13.68 -6.71
CA VAL A 127 -2.73 -13.14 -7.90
C VAL A 127 -3.59 -11.92 -7.54
N TYR A 128 -4.31 -11.97 -6.42
CA TYR A 128 -5.08 -10.83 -5.94
C TYR A 128 -4.19 -9.61 -5.62
N ARG A 129 -3.09 -9.81 -4.90
CA ARG A 129 -2.11 -8.77 -4.57
C ARG A 129 -1.52 -8.13 -5.82
N ASP A 130 -1.17 -8.93 -6.81
CA ASP A 130 -0.53 -8.45 -8.03
C ASP A 130 -1.52 -7.62 -8.86
N ASN A 131 -2.76 -8.10 -8.98
CA ASN A 131 -3.86 -7.35 -9.61
C ASN A 131 -4.13 -6.02 -8.89
N LEU A 132 -4.17 -6.03 -7.55
CA LEU A 132 -4.32 -4.82 -6.75
C LEU A 132 -3.15 -3.85 -6.99
N SER A 133 -1.92 -4.34 -6.98
CA SER A 133 -0.71 -3.53 -7.21
C SER A 133 -0.73 -2.85 -8.57
N VAL A 134 -1.17 -3.57 -9.61
CA VAL A 134 -1.37 -3.03 -10.96
C VAL A 134 -2.46 -1.96 -10.94
N ALA A 135 -3.62 -2.24 -10.35
CA ALA A 135 -4.73 -1.29 -10.27
C ALA A 135 -4.35 0.01 -9.52
N LEU A 136 -3.61 -0.10 -8.42
CA LEU A 136 -3.12 1.05 -7.65
C LEU A 136 -2.10 1.88 -8.46
N ARG A 137 -1.21 1.23 -9.22
CA ARG A 137 -0.30 1.91 -10.15
C ARG A 137 -1.07 2.65 -11.25
N TYR A 138 -2.12 2.07 -11.81
CA TYR A 138 -2.98 2.76 -12.77
C TYR A 138 -3.71 3.95 -12.16
N LYS A 139 -4.27 3.79 -10.95
CA LYS A 139 -4.94 4.87 -10.23
C LYS A 139 -3.99 6.03 -9.94
N SER A 140 -2.72 5.77 -9.62
CA SER A 140 -1.71 6.82 -9.45
C SER A 140 -1.36 7.58 -10.73
N LYS A 141 -1.51 6.94 -11.91
CA LYS A 141 -1.20 7.56 -13.21
C LYS A 141 -2.38 8.27 -13.86
N SER A 142 -3.62 7.80 -13.62
CA SER A 142 -4.84 8.33 -14.26
C SER A 142 -5.28 9.70 -13.75
N PHE A 143 -4.66 10.21 -12.68
CA PHE A 143 -4.94 11.52 -12.10
C PHE A 143 -3.81 12.55 -12.35
N SER A 144 -2.84 12.23 -13.22
CA SER A 144 -1.86 13.17 -13.79
C SER A 144 -2.24 13.56 -15.22
#